data_AF-A0A258BT40-F1
#
_entry.id   AF-A0A258BT40-F1
#
_cell.length_a   1.000
_cell.length_b   1.000
_cell.length_c   1.000
_cell.angle_alpha   90.00
_cell.angle_beta   90.00
_cell.angle_gamma   90.00
#
_symmetry.space_group_name_H-M   'P 1'
#
loop_
_entity.id
_entity.type
_entity.pdbx_description
1 polymer ?
#
loop_
_entity_poly.entity_id
_entity_poly.type
_entity_poly.pdbx_seq_one_letter_code
_entity_poly.pdbx_strand_id
1 'polypeptide(L)'
;MKVTVVPAQVTTVEDRIIGNLGFSQVLLLIVPIFVGAGLFALLPPMMGGAPYKYVALIVLITLCVFLSIRIKGRIVAAWLVTIVRYNVRPKYYLYNKNTSSLREDYPNAVVQDSDTLPQQSEKQRHSIPRLGSVEMVKVLATIDNPAANFRIETTKRGGLSVHLKEVED
;
A
#
# COMPACT_ATOMS: atom_id res chain seq x y z
N MET A 1 11.18 -11.92 -54.02
CA MET A 1 12.47 -11.69 -53.35
C MET A 1 12.57 -12.61 -52.15
N LYS A 2 13.56 -13.53 -52.11
CA LYS A 2 13.81 -14.37 -50.93
C LYS A 2 14.54 -13.52 -49.90
N VAL A 3 13.90 -13.21 -48.79
CA VAL A 3 14.52 -12.50 -47.68
C VAL A 3 15.34 -13.51 -46.90
N THR A 4 16.66 -13.47 -47.04
CA THR A 4 17.57 -14.20 -46.16
C THR A 4 17.61 -13.50 -44.82
N VAL A 5 16.95 -14.10 -43.83
CA VAL A 5 17.03 -13.66 -42.43
C VAL A 5 18.45 -13.95 -41.96
N VAL A 6 19.27 -12.92 -41.88
CA VAL A 6 20.58 -13.00 -41.22
C VAL A 6 20.30 -13.30 -39.75
N PRO A 7 20.83 -14.41 -39.18
CA PRO A 7 20.59 -14.71 -37.78
C PRO A 7 21.12 -13.55 -36.95
N ALA A 8 20.24 -12.96 -36.15
CA ALA A 8 20.58 -11.88 -35.24
C ALA A 8 21.73 -12.35 -34.34
N GLN A 9 22.86 -11.66 -34.49
CA GLN A 9 23.99 -11.55 -33.55
C GLN A 9 24.32 -12.82 -32.76
N VAL A 10 25.31 -13.58 -33.25
CA VAL A 10 26.08 -14.51 -32.43
C VAL A 10 26.86 -13.66 -31.42
N THR A 11 26.23 -13.33 -30.29
CA THR A 11 26.99 -12.88 -29.12
C THR A 11 27.92 -14.02 -28.75
N THR A 12 29.22 -13.79 -28.87
CA THR A 12 30.21 -14.82 -28.56
C THR A 12 30.07 -15.20 -27.09
N VAL A 13 30.48 -16.42 -26.76
CA VAL A 13 30.37 -16.96 -25.40
C VAL A 13 31.09 -16.06 -24.37
N GLU A 14 32.02 -15.24 -24.83
CA GLU A 14 32.79 -14.24 -24.08
C GLU A 14 31.92 -13.08 -23.59
N ASP A 15 31.03 -12.52 -24.41
CA ASP A 15 30.11 -11.44 -24.00
C ASP A 15 29.16 -11.90 -22.88
N ARG A 16 28.79 -13.19 -22.88
CA ARG A 16 27.96 -13.80 -21.82
C ARG A 16 28.71 -13.94 -20.50
N ILE A 17 30.03 -14.06 -20.52
CA ILE A 17 30.87 -14.16 -19.31
C ILE A 17 31.19 -12.76 -18.77
N ILE A 18 31.51 -11.81 -19.64
CA ILE A 18 31.84 -10.43 -19.28
C ILE A 18 30.59 -9.65 -18.82
N GLY A 19 29.40 -10.01 -19.32
CA GLY A 19 28.12 -9.39 -19.01
C GLY A 19 27.31 -9.96 -17.83
N ASN A 20 27.91 -10.72 -16.91
CA ASN A 20 27.14 -11.32 -15.79
C ASN A 20 26.84 -10.34 -14.62
N LEU A 21 27.36 -9.11 -14.69
CA LEU A 21 27.01 -8.04 -13.74
C LEU A 21 25.72 -7.36 -14.19
N GLY A 22 24.63 -7.62 -13.48
CA GLY A 22 23.36 -6.94 -13.72
C GLY A 22 23.46 -5.45 -13.38
N PHE A 23 22.65 -4.62 -14.04
CA PHE A 23 22.61 -3.17 -13.80
C PHE A 23 22.47 -2.82 -12.30
N SER A 24 21.63 -3.54 -11.57
CA SER A 24 21.46 -3.32 -10.13
C SER A 24 22.69 -3.67 -9.29
N GLN A 25 23.54 -4.60 -9.73
CA GLN A 25 24.82 -4.90 -9.07
C GLN A 25 25.83 -3.78 -9.30
N VAL A 26 25.91 -3.28 -10.53
CA VAL A 26 26.76 -2.12 -10.87
C VAL A 26 26.33 -0.90 -10.05
N LEU A 27 25.03 -0.62 -10.01
CA LEU A 27 24.48 0.48 -9.21
C LEU A 27 24.84 0.33 -7.71
N LEU A 28 24.75 -0.87 -7.17
CA LEU A 28 25.08 -1.15 -5.76
C LEU A 28 26.58 -0.95 -5.50
N LEU A 29 27.45 -1.34 -6.42
CA LEU A 29 28.90 -1.15 -6.31
C LEU A 29 29.36 0.31 -6.46
N ILE A 30 28.52 1.18 -7.02
CA ILE A 30 28.75 2.62 -7.10
C ILE A 30 28.48 3.34 -5.76
N VAL A 31 27.54 2.82 -4.96
CA VAL A 31 27.17 3.39 -3.65
C VAL A 31 28.38 3.66 -2.72
N PRO A 32 29.31 2.72 -2.48
CA PRO A 32 30.42 2.94 -1.56
C PRO A 32 31.38 4.04 -2.01
N ILE A 33 31.42 4.38 -3.31
CA ILE A 33 32.24 5.49 -3.83
C ILE A 33 31.65 6.81 -3.35
N PHE A 34 30.35 7.03 -3.57
CA PHE A 34 29.67 8.26 -3.18
C PHE A 34 29.53 8.39 -1.66
N VAL A 35 29.07 7.33 -1.00
CA VAL A 35 28.89 7.31 0.45
C VAL A 35 30.25 7.39 1.14
N GLY A 36 31.26 6.71 0.62
CA GLY A 36 32.63 6.76 1.14
C GLY A 36 33.26 8.15 1.02
N ALA A 37 33.10 8.81 -0.13
CA ALA A 37 33.56 10.18 -0.32
C ALA A 37 32.84 11.16 0.63
N GLY A 38 31.52 11.01 0.79
CA GLY A 38 30.73 11.77 1.76
C GLY A 38 31.19 11.55 3.20
N LEU A 39 31.41 10.30 3.60
CA LEU A 39 31.95 9.95 4.92
C LEU A 39 33.34 10.56 5.13
N PHE A 40 34.22 10.46 4.14
CA PHE A 40 35.58 10.97 4.25
C PHE A 40 35.61 12.50 4.46
N ALA A 41 34.73 13.21 3.74
CA ALA A 41 34.59 14.66 3.82
C ALA A 41 33.91 15.13 5.12
N LEU A 42 32.91 14.40 5.62
CA LEU A 42 32.08 14.81 6.75
C LEU A 42 32.58 14.31 8.11
N LEU A 43 33.41 13.25 8.18
CA LEU A 43 33.94 12.77 9.46
C LEU A 43 35.16 13.61 9.91
N PRO A 44 35.20 14.08 11.17
CA PRO A 44 36.33 14.81 11.73
C PRO A 44 37.51 13.87 12.01
N PRO A 45 38.75 14.12 11.56
CA PRO A 45 39.29 15.36 11.01
C PRO A 45 38.88 15.60 9.56
N MET A 46 38.28 16.75 9.25
CA MET A 46 37.79 17.06 7.91
C MET A 46 38.95 17.03 6.90
N MET A 47 38.78 16.29 5.81
CA MET A 47 39.82 16.03 4.78
C MET A 47 41.14 15.40 5.30
N GLY A 48 41.26 15.12 6.60
CA GLY A 48 42.39 14.41 7.18
C GLY A 48 42.27 12.90 7.01
N GLY A 49 43.40 12.25 6.70
CA GLY A 49 43.52 10.81 6.62
C GLY A 49 43.64 10.20 8.01
N ALA A 50 42.51 9.80 8.61
CA ALA A 50 42.49 9.06 9.87
C ALA A 50 42.25 7.56 9.61
N PRO A 51 42.94 6.64 10.31
CA PRO A 51 42.88 5.21 10.04
C PRO A 51 41.46 4.64 10.17
N TYR A 52 40.68 5.11 11.14
CA TYR A 52 39.32 4.66 11.37
C TYR A 52 38.39 4.92 10.16
N LYS A 53 38.64 5.98 9.37
CA LYS A 53 37.84 6.28 8.16
C LYS A 53 38.07 5.24 7.07
N TYR A 54 39.32 4.82 6.88
CA TYR A 54 39.66 3.79 5.91
C TYR A 54 39.11 2.42 6.34
N VAL A 55 39.14 2.10 7.64
CA VAL A 55 38.49 0.89 8.16
C VAL A 55 36.99 0.91 7.89
N ALA A 56 36.31 2.03 8.17
CA ALA A 56 34.88 2.19 7.88
C ALA A 56 34.60 2.05 6.36
N LEU A 57 35.47 2.58 5.50
CA LEU A 57 35.36 2.46 4.05
C LEU A 57 35.51 1.00 3.59
N ILE A 58 36.48 0.25 4.13
CA ILE A 58 36.69 -1.17 3.81
C ILE A 58 35.47 -1.99 4.23
N VAL A 59 34.94 -1.74 5.42
CA VAL A 59 33.71 -2.39 5.90
C VAL A 59 32.53 -2.07 4.97
N LEU A 60 32.39 -0.81 4.54
CA LEU A 60 31.33 -0.41 3.62
C LEU A 60 31.45 -1.10 2.25
N ILE A 61 32.66 -1.17 1.69
CA ILE A 61 32.92 -1.82 0.40
C ILE A 61 32.63 -3.32 0.50
N THR A 62 33.15 -3.99 1.53
CA THR A 62 32.92 -5.44 1.72
C THR A 62 31.45 -5.76 1.90
N LEU A 63 30.70 -4.93 2.65
CA LEU A 63 29.25 -5.04 2.76
C LEU A 63 28.57 -4.92 1.38
N CYS A 64 28.94 -3.92 0.58
CA CYS A 64 28.35 -3.72 -0.75
C CYS A 64 28.67 -4.87 -1.71
N VAL A 65 29.91 -5.39 -1.69
CA VAL A 65 30.30 -6.56 -2.48
C VAL A 65 29.47 -7.78 -2.08
N PHE A 66 29.32 -8.04 -0.77
CA PHE A 66 28.52 -9.15 -0.27
C PHE A 66 27.05 -9.03 -0.68
N LEU A 67 26.46 -7.83 -0.56
CA LEU A 67 25.09 -7.56 -0.98
C LEU A 67 24.89 -7.72 -2.49
N SER A 68 25.94 -7.50 -3.29
CA SER A 68 25.92 -7.63 -4.74
C SER A 68 25.92 -9.09 -5.21
N ILE A 69 26.27 -10.06 -4.36
CA ILE A 69 26.29 -11.48 -4.74
C ILE A 69 24.90 -11.92 -5.24
N ARG A 70 24.90 -12.64 -6.36
CA ARG A 70 23.68 -13.17 -6.99
C ARG A 70 23.53 -14.66 -6.66
N ILE A 71 22.45 -15.01 -5.99
CA ILE A 71 22.09 -16.40 -5.66
C ILE A 71 20.84 -16.77 -6.45
N LYS A 72 20.91 -17.86 -7.23
CA LYS A 72 19.77 -18.40 -8.02
C LYS A 72 19.02 -17.32 -8.84
N GLY A 73 19.75 -16.38 -9.42
CA GLY A 73 19.17 -15.35 -10.29
C GLY A 73 18.70 -14.06 -9.58
N ARG A 74 18.70 -14.00 -8.24
CA ARG A 74 18.34 -12.80 -7.45
C ARG A 74 19.54 -12.29 -6.65
N ILE A 75 19.62 -10.97 -6.47
CA ILE A 75 20.69 -10.31 -5.70
C ILE A 75 20.36 -10.41 -4.21
N VAL A 76 21.36 -10.62 -3.34
CA VAL A 76 21.19 -10.72 -1.88
C VAL A 76 20.52 -9.47 -1.31
N ALA A 77 20.86 -8.28 -1.82
CA ALA A 77 20.19 -7.03 -1.45
C ALA A 77 18.66 -7.09 -1.65
N ALA A 78 18.17 -7.71 -2.72
CA ALA A 78 16.73 -7.83 -2.98
C ALA A 78 16.04 -8.76 -1.96
N TRP A 79 16.73 -9.82 -1.54
CA TRP A 79 16.27 -10.69 -0.45
C TRP A 79 16.18 -9.92 0.87
N LEU A 80 17.22 -9.16 1.21
CA LEU A 80 17.23 -8.33 2.41
C LEU A 80 16.05 -7.35 2.44
N VAL A 81 15.81 -6.63 1.34
CA VAL A 81 14.68 -5.69 1.22
C VAL A 81 13.34 -6.41 1.40
N THR A 82 13.20 -7.62 0.87
CA THR A 82 11.97 -8.41 1.03
C THR A 82 11.75 -8.81 2.49
N ILE A 83 12.79 -9.24 3.20
CA ILE A 83 12.73 -9.59 4.62
C ILE A 83 12.38 -8.36 5.47
N VAL A 84 13.03 -7.22 5.21
CA VAL A 84 12.74 -5.96 5.93
C VAL A 84 11.29 -5.53 5.70
N ARG A 85 10.82 -5.53 4.45
CA ARG A 85 9.42 -5.21 4.13
C ARG A 85 8.44 -6.17 4.80
N TYR A 86 8.78 -7.44 4.87
CA TYR A 86 7.97 -8.44 5.55
C TYR A 86 7.91 -8.19 7.06
N ASN A 87 9.02 -7.78 7.69
CA ASN A 87 9.08 -7.52 9.12
C ASN A 87 8.43 -6.19 9.54
N VAL A 88 8.55 -5.15 8.70
CA VAL A 88 7.91 -3.84 8.93
C VAL A 88 6.39 -3.90 8.65
N ARG A 89 5.89 -4.99 8.07
CA ARG A 89 4.47 -5.14 7.77
C ARG A 89 3.65 -5.04 9.07
N PRO A 90 2.68 -4.12 9.15
CA PRO A 90 1.82 -4.02 10.34
C PRO A 90 1.00 -5.30 10.48
N LYS A 91 1.21 -6.01 11.59
CA LYS A 91 0.48 -7.25 11.92
C LYS A 91 -0.86 -6.98 12.58
N TYR A 92 -0.98 -5.85 13.28
CA TYR A 92 -2.16 -5.47 14.03
C TYR A 92 -2.80 -4.25 13.40
N TYR A 93 -4.06 -4.40 12.99
CA TYR A 93 -4.89 -3.29 12.58
C TYR A 93 -5.64 -2.78 13.81
N LEU A 94 -5.10 -1.75 14.46
CA LEU A 94 -5.79 -1.06 15.54
C LEU A 94 -6.76 -0.05 14.93
N TYR A 95 -8.04 -0.43 14.88
CA TYR A 95 -9.09 0.48 14.46
C TYR A 95 -9.38 1.47 15.59
N ASN A 96 -8.85 2.69 15.46
CA ASN A 96 -9.08 3.79 16.40
C ASN A 96 -10.06 4.79 15.77
N LYS A 97 -11.28 4.92 16.33
CA LYS A 97 -12.29 5.88 15.84
C LYS A 97 -11.91 7.35 16.09
N ASN A 98 -10.98 7.59 17.01
CA ASN A 98 -10.55 8.93 17.41
C ASN A 98 -9.31 9.41 16.65
N THR A 99 -8.87 8.69 15.62
CA THR A 99 -7.78 9.15 14.75
C THR A 99 -8.29 10.10 13.68
N SER A 100 -7.56 11.18 13.43
CA SER A 100 -7.74 12.08 12.28
C SER A 100 -7.01 11.57 11.03
N SER A 101 -6.14 10.56 11.15
CA SER A 101 -5.42 9.98 10.00
C SER A 101 -6.40 9.40 8.96
N LEU A 102 -6.22 9.72 7.69
CA LEU A 102 -7.13 9.38 6.57
C LEU A 102 -8.53 10.01 6.65
N ARG A 103 -8.75 11.01 7.50
CA ARG A 103 -9.92 11.90 7.31
C ARG A 103 -9.56 12.92 6.25
N GLU A 104 -10.47 13.11 5.31
CA GLU A 104 -10.45 14.27 4.42
C GLU A 104 -10.60 15.51 5.30
N ASP A 105 -9.58 16.35 5.35
CA ASP A 105 -9.65 17.67 5.98
C ASP A 105 -10.52 18.55 5.08
N TYR A 106 -11.83 18.47 5.27
CA TYR A 106 -12.73 19.42 4.64
C TYR A 106 -12.41 20.81 5.21
N PRO A 107 -12.19 21.83 4.36
CA PRO A 107 -12.13 23.19 4.87
C PRO A 107 -13.42 23.45 5.64
N ASN A 108 -13.29 23.88 6.89
CA ASN A 108 -14.44 24.32 7.67
C ASN A 108 -15.19 25.32 6.80
N ALA A 109 -16.46 25.04 6.52
CA ALA A 109 -17.31 25.96 5.77
C ALA A 109 -17.17 27.31 6.48
N VAL A 110 -16.62 28.29 5.77
CA VAL A 110 -16.62 29.67 6.24
C VAL A 110 -18.09 29.99 6.43
N VAL A 111 -18.52 30.09 7.69
CA VAL A 111 -19.81 30.67 8.02
C VAL A 111 -19.64 32.14 7.67
N GLN A 112 -19.84 32.46 6.39
CA GLN A 112 -20.24 33.79 6.01
C GLN A 112 -21.63 33.94 6.62
N ASP A 113 -21.76 34.87 7.57
CA ASP A 113 -23.05 35.39 7.96
C ASP A 113 -23.71 35.96 6.71
N SER A 114 -24.50 35.12 6.04
CA SER A 114 -25.30 35.48 4.88
C SER A 114 -26.67 35.90 5.39
N ASP A 115 -26.75 37.16 5.80
CA ASP A 115 -27.98 37.90 5.54
C ASP A 115 -28.22 37.87 4.02
N THR A 116 -29.45 37.51 3.65
CA THR A 116 -30.07 37.50 2.31
C THR A 116 -29.82 36.32 1.34
N LEU A 117 -30.87 35.46 1.28
CA LEU A 117 -31.49 34.76 0.13
C LEU A 117 -30.97 33.36 -0.26
N PRO A 118 -31.82 32.48 -0.85
CA PRO A 118 -33.21 32.14 -0.58
C PRO A 118 -33.31 30.71 -0.01
N GLN A 119 -34.46 30.39 0.60
CA GLN A 119 -34.81 29.11 1.21
C GLN A 119 -34.55 27.93 0.25
N GLN A 120 -33.35 27.36 0.31
CA GLN A 120 -33.03 26.11 -0.34
C GLN A 120 -33.82 25.05 0.40
N SER A 121 -34.85 24.51 -0.26
CA SER A 121 -35.72 23.45 0.24
C SER A 121 -34.88 22.40 0.95
N GLU A 122 -34.96 22.40 2.28
CA GLU A 122 -34.48 21.31 3.11
C GLU A 122 -35.07 20.06 2.50
N LYS A 123 -34.23 19.22 1.91
CA LYS A 123 -34.60 17.83 1.67
C LYS A 123 -35.04 17.31 3.03
N GLN A 124 -36.36 17.22 3.22
CA GLN A 124 -36.96 16.70 4.43
C GLN A 124 -36.27 15.37 4.69
N ARG A 125 -35.41 15.36 5.72
CA ARG A 125 -34.95 14.10 6.30
C ARG A 125 -36.23 13.47 6.80
N HIS A 126 -36.74 12.49 6.05
CA HIS A 126 -37.84 11.66 6.51
C HIS A 126 -37.39 11.06 7.84
N SER A 127 -37.91 11.63 8.93
CA SER A 127 -37.81 11.06 10.26
C SER A 127 -38.42 9.68 10.16
N ILE A 128 -37.60 8.64 10.29
CA ILE A 128 -38.09 7.27 10.32
C ILE A 128 -39.10 7.21 11.48
N PRO A 129 -40.40 6.97 11.21
CA PRO A 129 -41.39 6.91 12.26
C PRO A 129 -40.99 5.78 13.21
N ARG A 130 -40.88 6.09 14.49
CA ARG A 130 -40.67 5.06 15.51
C ARG A 130 -41.96 4.28 15.62
N LEU A 131 -41.93 3.00 15.25
CA LEU A 131 -43.09 2.13 15.39
C LEU A 131 -43.54 2.11 16.85
N GLY A 132 -44.84 2.23 17.08
CA GLY A 132 -45.42 2.04 18.40
C GLY A 132 -45.20 0.61 18.91
N SER A 133 -45.37 0.38 20.22
CA SER A 133 -45.19 -0.95 20.82
C SER A 133 -46.11 -2.01 20.19
N VAL A 134 -47.33 -1.65 19.83
CA VAL A 134 -48.30 -2.55 19.17
C VAL A 134 -47.89 -2.87 17.73
N GLU A 135 -47.41 -1.87 17.00
CA GLU A 135 -46.94 -2.05 15.62
C GLU A 135 -45.68 -2.91 15.58
N MET A 136 -44.78 -2.73 16.56
CA MET A 136 -43.58 -3.55 16.71
C MET A 136 -43.91 -5.02 16.95
N VAL A 137 -44.92 -5.32 17.78
CA VAL A 137 -45.38 -6.70 18.00
C VAL A 137 -45.96 -7.30 16.72
N LYS A 138 -46.75 -6.53 15.96
CA LYS A 138 -47.29 -7.00 14.68
C LYS A 138 -46.19 -7.31 13.67
N VAL A 139 -45.20 -6.42 13.54
CA VAL A 139 -44.04 -6.62 12.65
C VAL A 139 -43.21 -7.83 13.08
N LEU A 140 -42.96 -7.99 14.39
CA LEU A 140 -42.24 -9.16 14.91
C LEU A 140 -43.02 -10.46 14.61
N ALA A 141 -44.33 -10.47 14.83
CA ALA A 141 -45.17 -11.62 14.50
C ALA A 141 -45.16 -11.95 13.00
N THR A 142 -45.07 -10.95 12.12
CA THR A 142 -44.92 -11.17 10.67
C THR A 142 -43.54 -11.71 10.31
N ILE A 143 -42.47 -11.24 10.96
CA ILE A 143 -41.10 -11.73 10.75
C ILE A 143 -40.95 -13.18 11.22
N ASP A 144 -41.55 -13.51 12.37
CA ASP A 144 -41.50 -14.84 12.98
C ASP A 144 -42.46 -15.83 12.30
N ASN A 145 -43.39 -15.36 11.46
CA ASN A 145 -44.32 -16.23 10.74
C ASN A 145 -43.59 -16.93 9.57
N PRO A 146 -43.44 -18.27 9.60
CA PRO A 146 -42.76 -19.01 8.53
C PRO A 146 -43.51 -18.94 7.18
N ALA A 147 -44.80 -18.57 7.16
CA ALA A 147 -45.56 -18.39 5.92
C ALA A 147 -45.15 -17.13 5.14
N ALA A 148 -44.68 -16.07 5.83
CA ALA A 148 -44.34 -14.78 5.23
C ALA A 148 -43.03 -14.77 4.41
N ASN A 149 -42.31 -15.90 4.36
CA ASN A 149 -41.08 -16.12 3.57
C ASN A 149 -40.06 -14.96 3.68
N PHE A 150 -39.88 -14.42 4.88
CA PHE A 150 -38.93 -13.34 5.15
C PHE A 150 -37.49 -13.85 5.05
N ARG A 151 -36.68 -13.26 4.17
CA ARG A 151 -35.26 -13.61 4.00
C ARG A 151 -34.37 -12.38 4.01
N ILE A 152 -33.31 -12.45 4.81
CA ILE A 152 -32.25 -11.45 4.85
C ILE A 152 -30.99 -12.10 4.30
N GLU A 153 -30.52 -11.65 3.14
CA GLU A 153 -29.30 -12.16 2.50
C GLU A 153 -28.23 -11.08 2.44
N THR A 154 -27.02 -11.42 2.87
CA THR A 154 -25.86 -10.53 2.78
C THR A 154 -25.10 -10.80 1.49
N THR A 155 -24.95 -9.76 0.65
CA THR A 155 -24.21 -9.86 -0.61
C THR A 155 -22.69 -9.90 -0.38
N LYS A 156 -21.94 -10.48 -1.32
CA LYS A 156 -20.46 -10.58 -1.27
C LYS A 156 -19.74 -9.23 -1.18
N ARG A 157 -20.42 -8.12 -1.47
CA ARG A 157 -19.91 -6.74 -1.37
C ARG A 157 -20.37 -6.01 -0.10
N GLY A 158 -20.99 -6.69 0.85
CA GLY A 158 -21.45 -6.12 2.11
C GLY A 158 -22.79 -5.37 2.05
N GLY A 159 -23.52 -5.45 0.94
CA GLY A 159 -24.91 -4.95 0.86
C GLY A 159 -25.91 -5.94 1.47
N LEU A 160 -26.99 -5.42 2.05
CA LEU A 160 -28.08 -6.19 2.66
C LEU A 160 -29.28 -6.25 1.70
N SER A 161 -29.68 -7.44 1.29
CA SER A 161 -30.90 -7.67 0.50
C SER A 161 -31.99 -8.23 1.41
N VAL A 162 -33.15 -7.57 1.43
CA VAL A 162 -34.32 -7.99 2.23
C VAL A 162 -35.44 -8.39 1.28
N HIS A 163 -35.90 -9.63 1.39
CA HIS A 163 -37.03 -10.15 0.64
C HIS A 163 -38.20 -10.42 1.60
N LEU A 164 -39.34 -9.80 1.31
CA LEU A 164 -40.61 -10.04 2.00
C LEU A 164 -41.63 -10.47 0.93
N LYS A 165 -42.32 -11.58 1.17
CA LYS A 165 -43.42 -12.02 0.30
C LYS A 165 -44.70 -11.92 1.10
N GLU A 166 -45.53 -10.94 0.76
CA GLU A 166 -46.86 -10.82 1.33
C GLU A 166 -47.69 -12.05 0.94
N VAL A 167 -48.32 -12.67 1.93
CA VAL A 167 -49.28 -13.74 1.73
C VAL A 167 -50.65 -13.08 1.84
N GLU A 168 -51.40 -13.05 0.75
CA GLU A 168 -52.81 -12.64 0.74
C GLU A 168 -53.63 -13.71 1.48
N ASP A 169 -54.47 -13.28 2.42
CA ASP A 169 -55.56 -14.08 3.02
C ASP A 169 -56.79 -14.06 2.10
#